data_AF-A0AAD6C3P3-F1
#
_entry.id   AF-A0AAD6C3P3-F1
#
_cell.length_a   1.000
_cell.length_b   1.000
_cell.length_c   1.000
_cell.angle_alpha   90.00
_cell.angle_beta   90.00
_cell.angle_gamma   90.00
#
_symmetry.space_group_name_H-M   'P 1'
#
loop_
_entity.id
_entity.type
_entity.pdbx_description
1 polymer ?
#
loop_
_entity_poly.entity_id
_entity_poly.type
_entity_poly.pdbx_seq_one_letter_code
_entity_poly.pdbx_strand_id
1 'polypeptide(L)'
;MITGDLPGLTYMVRPQITPLHVFKSGGTAIGSRNVAPLARCPSWPSNVTKRLLSDSGHPEGTAQDANASKDPFDDENTKLAYKSALRSGDVVVKTTGKNESAPFWQFGSLYLRENCPCPKCIHPDTKQRIVDTFSLSLRVKPENVQSNGADDVHITWSDGHESTYSWKWLAAHRGNLKPTIKSRDVKPNRLPRPFKAYDPQKSNPYPEVVYEDVMCKDTAVLEWLENIWLWGFCFVKGVPVNPESTKALIERISFVRHTHYGGFWDFTADLTYKDTAYTNEYLGAHTDNTYFTDPARLQLFHLLSHTEGEGGKSLLVDGFAAAKALAKENPGFYNTLSLSRHPWHASGNEDVCIQPSVTAPVLNIHPDTKAVYQVRWNNYDRAPKTKWHTSEQKDWYKAARAYNNQLTKSSNEIWTQLQPGTALIFDNWRMLHGRSEFTGKRRMCGGYVNNDDFISRLRLLKFGRQSVLDNLGNTRGWQQRDNPYSIY
;
A
#
# COMPACT_ATOMS: atom_id res chain seq x y z
N MET A 1 40.59 -27.52 -4.36
CA MET A 1 39.39 -28.32 -4.05
C MET A 1 38.45 -27.48 -3.19
N ILE A 2 37.50 -26.79 -3.81
CA ILE A 2 36.24 -26.33 -3.19
C ILE A 2 35.21 -26.33 -4.32
N THR A 3 34.21 -27.19 -4.20
CA THR A 3 33.08 -27.37 -5.10
C THR A 3 31.94 -26.44 -4.68
N GLY A 4 31.31 -25.76 -5.65
CA GLY A 4 30.11 -24.96 -5.45
C GLY A 4 29.14 -25.23 -6.59
N ASP A 5 28.19 -26.14 -6.36
CA ASP A 5 27.07 -26.45 -7.25
C ASP A 5 25.92 -25.46 -7.04
N LEU A 6 25.42 -24.86 -8.11
CA LEU A 6 24.10 -24.23 -8.20
C LEU A 6 23.44 -24.67 -9.54
N PRO A 7 22.16 -25.06 -9.57
CA PRO A 7 21.57 -25.76 -10.71
C PRO A 7 21.17 -24.81 -11.84
N GLY A 8 21.67 -25.12 -13.05
CA GLY A 8 21.33 -24.43 -14.29
C GLY A 8 19.93 -24.76 -14.82
N LEU A 9 19.32 -23.78 -15.50
CA LEU A 9 18.15 -23.96 -16.35
C LEU A 9 18.60 -24.56 -17.69
N THR A 10 18.06 -25.72 -18.06
CA THR A 10 18.33 -26.36 -19.37
C THR A 10 17.08 -26.33 -20.24
N TYR A 11 17.21 -25.85 -21.48
CA TYR A 11 16.18 -25.92 -22.53
C TYR A 11 16.65 -26.81 -23.70
N MET A 12 15.71 -27.44 -24.40
CA MET A 12 15.95 -28.15 -25.67
C MET A 12 15.10 -27.54 -26.81
N VAL A 13 15.75 -27.01 -27.85
CA VAL A 13 15.13 -26.64 -29.13
C VAL A 13 15.24 -27.85 -30.09
N ARG A 14 14.21 -28.10 -30.92
CA ARG A 14 14.30 -29.00 -32.09
C ARG A 14 15.22 -28.37 -33.18
N PRO A 15 16.10 -29.13 -33.86
CA PRO A 15 17.04 -28.56 -34.83
C PRO A 15 16.41 -28.40 -36.24
N GLN A 16 16.66 -27.25 -36.88
CA GLN A 16 16.65 -27.11 -38.33
C GLN A 16 18.05 -26.63 -38.81
N ILE A 17 18.88 -27.61 -39.18
CA ILE A 17 19.85 -27.69 -40.31
C ILE A 17 20.53 -26.39 -40.83
N THR A 18 21.79 -26.17 -40.38
CA THR A 18 23.07 -25.68 -41.05
C THR A 18 23.18 -24.30 -41.77
N PRO A 19 24.38 -23.65 -41.90
CA PRO A 19 25.76 -24.17 -41.72
C PRO A 19 26.79 -23.34 -40.91
N LEU A 20 27.97 -23.98 -40.76
CA LEU A 20 29.24 -23.61 -40.10
C LEU A 20 29.67 -22.12 -40.09
N HIS A 21 30.35 -21.69 -39.01
CA HIS A 21 31.81 -21.44 -38.99
C HIS A 21 32.32 -21.03 -37.58
N VAL A 22 33.49 -21.56 -37.20
CA VAL A 22 34.22 -21.27 -35.95
C VAL A 22 35.28 -20.20 -36.22
N PHE A 23 35.38 -19.19 -35.36
CA PHE A 23 36.61 -18.41 -35.15
C PHE A 23 36.85 -18.13 -33.67
N LYS A 24 38.10 -18.35 -33.23
CA LYS A 24 38.65 -18.00 -31.91
C LYS A 24 39.12 -16.54 -31.91
N SER A 25 38.94 -15.82 -30.79
CA SER A 25 39.71 -14.60 -30.50
C SER A 25 40.54 -14.77 -29.21
N GLY A 26 41.82 -14.44 -29.33
CA GLY A 26 42.79 -14.34 -28.23
C GLY A 26 42.70 -12.99 -27.53
N GLY A 27 43.11 -12.95 -26.26
CA GLY A 27 42.94 -11.80 -25.38
C GLY A 27 44.10 -10.81 -25.33
N THR A 28 43.96 -9.89 -24.37
CA THR A 28 44.92 -9.22 -23.47
C THR A 28 44.82 -7.69 -23.41
N ALA A 29 44.98 -7.22 -22.18
CA ALA A 29 44.72 -5.88 -21.64
C ALA A 29 45.96 -4.96 -21.68
N ILE A 30 45.81 -3.76 -21.09
CA ILE A 30 46.75 -2.79 -20.45
C ILE A 30 46.24 -1.38 -20.84
N GLY A 31 46.17 -0.32 -20.02
CA GLY A 31 46.51 -0.04 -18.63
C GLY A 31 46.68 1.49 -18.41
N SER A 32 45.99 2.05 -17.40
CA SER A 32 46.37 3.16 -16.49
C SER A 32 46.82 4.56 -17.01
N ARG A 33 46.29 5.67 -16.47
CA ARG A 33 46.76 6.41 -15.27
C ARG A 33 45.99 7.73 -15.01
N ASN A 34 46.06 8.14 -13.74
CA ASN A 34 45.36 9.23 -13.01
C ASN A 34 45.86 10.65 -13.29
N VAL A 35 45.00 11.67 -13.03
CA VAL A 35 45.32 12.89 -12.23
C VAL A 35 44.02 13.42 -11.56
N ALA A 36 44.10 13.83 -10.29
CA ALA A 36 43.11 14.60 -9.51
C ALA A 36 43.89 15.66 -8.67
N PRO A 37 43.30 16.53 -7.82
CA PRO A 37 41.88 16.87 -7.58
C PRO A 37 41.60 18.40 -7.43
N LEU A 38 40.32 18.81 -7.35
CA LEU A 38 39.87 20.00 -6.61
C LEU A 38 38.53 19.72 -5.92
N ALA A 39 38.35 20.32 -4.73
CA ALA A 39 37.51 19.88 -3.62
C ALA A 39 35.97 19.94 -3.83
N ARG A 40 35.25 18.88 -3.37
CA ARG A 40 33.81 18.88 -3.05
C ARG A 40 33.48 17.89 -1.91
N CYS A 41 32.49 18.26 -1.12
CA CYS A 41 31.93 17.58 0.07
C CYS A 41 31.62 16.08 -0.14
N PRO A 42 31.73 15.24 0.91
CA PRO A 42 31.77 13.80 0.74
C PRO A 42 30.41 13.20 0.37
N SER A 43 30.43 12.50 -0.76
CA SER A 43 29.42 11.58 -1.26
C SER A 43 29.33 10.31 -0.42
N TRP A 44 28.10 9.78 -0.35
CA TRP A 44 27.64 8.64 0.41
C TRP A 44 28.30 7.31 0.01
N PRO A 45 28.63 6.43 0.97
CA PRO A 45 28.75 5.00 0.72
C PRO A 45 27.38 4.33 0.85
N SER A 46 26.88 3.82 -0.28
CA SER A 46 25.95 2.70 -0.32
C SER A 46 26.62 1.47 0.31
N ASN A 47 26.19 1.06 1.51
CA ASN A 47 26.23 -0.31 2.05
C ASN A 47 26.04 -0.27 3.57
N VAL A 48 24.80 -0.32 4.06
CA VAL A 48 24.51 -0.78 5.42
C VAL A 48 23.17 -1.51 5.44
N THR A 49 23.22 -2.85 5.45
CA THR A 49 22.13 -3.66 6.03
C THR A 49 22.71 -4.98 6.51
N LYS A 50 23.31 -4.97 7.71
CA LYS A 50 23.59 -6.16 8.50
C LYS A 50 23.59 -5.81 9.98
N ARG A 51 22.52 -6.22 10.68
CA ARG A 51 22.34 -6.47 12.13
C ARG A 51 20.83 -6.45 12.40
N LEU A 52 20.17 -7.35 13.14
CA LEU A 52 20.54 -8.37 14.13
C LEU A 52 19.47 -9.47 14.10
N LEU A 53 19.86 -10.74 14.09
CA LEU A 53 19.11 -11.82 14.74
C LEU A 53 20.16 -12.85 15.21
N SER A 54 20.38 -12.90 16.52
CA SER A 54 21.15 -13.95 17.20
C SER A 54 20.21 -14.73 18.12
N ASP A 55 20.49 -16.03 18.18
CA ASP A 55 20.14 -17.02 19.19
C ASP A 55 18.68 -17.43 19.42
N SER A 56 18.36 -18.59 18.86
CA SER A 56 17.66 -19.64 19.62
C SER A 56 18.14 -21.00 19.11
N GLY A 57 18.93 -21.70 19.93
CA GLY A 57 19.42 -23.05 19.63
C GLY A 57 18.29 -24.08 19.61
N HIS A 58 18.40 -25.06 18.72
CA HIS A 58 17.66 -26.31 18.77
C HIS A 58 18.61 -27.50 18.60
N PRO A 59 18.37 -28.59 19.35
CA PRO A 59 19.30 -29.71 19.47
C PRO A 59 19.24 -30.63 18.26
N GLU A 60 20.36 -31.31 18.03
CA GLU A 60 20.53 -32.39 17.07
C GLU A 60 19.49 -33.50 17.32
N GLY A 61 18.75 -33.83 16.27
CA GLY A 61 17.83 -34.97 16.23
C GLY A 61 17.86 -35.57 14.84
N THR A 62 18.55 -36.69 14.71
CA THR A 62 18.62 -37.52 13.51
C THR A 62 17.25 -38.12 13.18
N ALA A 63 16.69 -37.77 12.02
CA ALA A 63 15.64 -38.55 11.37
C ALA A 63 15.96 -38.67 9.88
N GLN A 64 16.35 -39.87 9.48
CA GLN A 64 16.41 -40.29 8.09
C GLN A 64 14.97 -40.40 7.57
N ASP A 65 14.55 -39.50 6.69
CA ASP A 65 13.39 -39.72 5.83
C ASP A 65 13.85 -39.69 4.36
N ALA A 66 14.07 -40.89 3.83
CA ALA A 66 14.23 -41.14 2.41
C ALA A 66 12.85 -41.04 1.75
N ASN A 67 12.44 -39.83 1.38
CA ASN A 67 11.33 -39.63 0.45
C ASN A 67 11.87 -38.84 -0.74
N ALA A 68 12.32 -39.55 -1.78
CA ALA A 68 12.74 -38.94 -3.03
C ALA A 68 11.54 -38.19 -3.63
N SER A 69 11.59 -36.85 -3.60
CA SER A 69 10.55 -36.01 -4.20
C SER A 69 10.50 -36.27 -5.71
N LYS A 70 9.42 -36.90 -6.20
CA LYS A 70 9.16 -37.06 -7.64
C LYS A 70 9.16 -35.69 -8.33
N ASP A 71 9.71 -35.61 -9.55
CA ASP A 71 9.67 -34.38 -10.34
C ASP A 71 8.18 -34.03 -10.59
N PRO A 72 7.70 -32.81 -10.27
CA PRO A 72 6.32 -32.43 -10.53
C PRO A 72 5.93 -32.54 -12.01
N PHE A 73 6.89 -32.62 -12.95
CA PHE A 73 6.63 -32.95 -14.35
C PHE A 73 6.38 -34.43 -14.65
N ASP A 74 6.55 -35.34 -13.69
CA ASP A 74 6.26 -36.76 -13.88
C ASP A 74 4.74 -37.05 -13.88
N ASP A 75 3.92 -36.12 -13.38
CA ASP A 75 2.46 -36.18 -13.41
C ASP A 75 1.89 -36.00 -14.85
N GLU A 76 1.10 -36.97 -15.32
CA GLU A 76 0.53 -36.97 -16.67
C GLU A 76 -0.42 -35.79 -16.91
N ASN A 77 -1.14 -35.33 -15.88
CA ASN A 77 -2.02 -34.16 -16.03
C ASN A 77 -1.21 -32.88 -16.27
N THR A 78 -0.09 -32.73 -15.56
CA THR A 78 0.88 -31.65 -15.75
C THR A 78 1.49 -31.67 -17.15
N LYS A 79 1.93 -32.84 -17.64
CA LYS A 79 2.43 -33.00 -19.01
C LYS A 79 1.37 -32.64 -20.04
N LEU A 80 0.12 -33.05 -19.83
CA LEU A 80 -0.99 -32.76 -20.74
C LEU A 80 -1.30 -31.26 -20.78
N ALA A 81 -1.31 -30.60 -19.61
CA ALA A 81 -1.50 -29.15 -19.50
C ALA A 81 -0.36 -28.37 -20.18
N TYR A 82 0.89 -28.77 -19.95
CA TYR A 82 2.07 -28.19 -20.61
C TYR A 82 1.99 -28.33 -22.14
N LYS A 83 1.69 -29.54 -22.64
CA LYS A 83 1.49 -29.77 -24.09
C LYS A 83 0.31 -28.96 -24.64
N SER A 84 -0.74 -28.78 -23.86
CA SER A 84 -1.89 -27.97 -24.27
C SER A 84 -1.55 -26.49 -24.38
N ALA A 85 -0.78 -25.95 -23.44
CA ALA A 85 -0.31 -24.56 -23.46
C ALA A 85 0.63 -24.29 -24.66
N LEU A 86 1.50 -25.26 -25.00
CA LEU A 86 2.31 -25.16 -26.22
C LEU A 86 1.44 -25.17 -27.50
N ARG A 87 0.32 -25.91 -27.50
CA ARG A 87 -0.59 -25.99 -28.66
C ARG A 87 -1.49 -24.75 -28.81
N SER A 88 -1.79 -24.04 -27.74
CA SER A 88 -2.54 -22.77 -27.82
C SER A 88 -1.71 -21.61 -28.40
N GLY A 89 -0.41 -21.84 -28.65
CA GLY A 89 0.48 -20.81 -29.14
C GLY A 89 0.88 -19.80 -28.06
N ASP A 90 0.76 -20.19 -26.79
CA ASP A 90 1.18 -19.40 -25.63
C ASP A 90 2.69 -19.54 -25.38
N VAL A 91 3.26 -18.58 -24.66
CA VAL A 91 4.64 -18.66 -24.16
C VAL A 91 4.62 -19.41 -22.83
N VAL A 92 5.41 -20.48 -22.74
CA VAL A 92 5.46 -21.37 -21.57
C VAL A 92 6.88 -21.41 -21.00
N VAL A 93 7.02 -21.08 -19.72
CA VAL A 93 8.30 -21.10 -18.99
C VAL A 93 8.29 -22.28 -18.03
N LYS A 94 9.20 -23.25 -18.22
CA LYS A 94 9.38 -24.37 -17.28
C LYS A 94 10.06 -23.86 -16.00
N THR A 95 9.52 -24.18 -14.83
CA THR A 95 10.13 -23.81 -13.55
C THR A 95 10.90 -25.01 -13.00
N THR A 96 12.06 -24.76 -12.39
CA THR A 96 12.95 -25.81 -11.83
C THR A 96 12.96 -25.83 -10.30
N GLY A 97 12.17 -24.97 -9.65
CA GLY A 97 12.15 -24.81 -8.20
C GLY A 97 11.24 -25.81 -7.49
N LYS A 98 11.78 -26.51 -6.47
CA LYS A 98 11.04 -27.42 -5.57
C LYS A 98 9.90 -26.76 -4.78
N ASN A 99 9.87 -25.42 -4.72
CA ASN A 99 8.91 -24.62 -3.94
C ASN A 99 7.88 -23.87 -4.79
N GLU A 100 7.82 -24.12 -6.11
CA GLU A 100 6.80 -23.49 -6.94
C GLU A 100 5.49 -24.28 -6.92
N SER A 101 4.39 -23.58 -6.70
CA SER A 101 3.04 -24.16 -6.72
C SER A 101 2.57 -24.59 -8.11
N ALA A 102 3.34 -24.26 -9.15
CA ALA A 102 3.09 -24.63 -10.54
C ALA A 102 4.40 -25.07 -11.23
N PRO A 103 4.39 -26.18 -11.98
CA PRO A 103 5.56 -26.70 -12.69
C PRO A 103 5.98 -25.83 -13.89
N PHE A 104 5.12 -24.92 -14.34
CA PHE A 104 5.46 -23.96 -15.40
C PHE A 104 4.59 -22.70 -15.28
N TRP A 105 5.05 -21.62 -15.88
CA TRP A 105 4.27 -20.40 -16.09
C TRP A 105 3.76 -20.36 -17.52
N GLN A 106 2.54 -19.86 -17.71
CA GLN A 106 1.89 -19.72 -19.01
C GLN A 106 1.49 -18.25 -19.21
N PHE A 107 1.80 -17.72 -20.40
CA PHE A 107 1.49 -16.36 -20.80
C PHE A 107 0.84 -16.35 -22.18
N GLY A 108 -0.25 -15.59 -22.31
CA GLY A 108 -0.84 -15.34 -23.62
C GLY A 108 0.12 -14.56 -24.51
N SER A 109 0.21 -14.95 -25.78
CA SER A 109 1.12 -14.31 -26.75
C SER A 109 0.80 -12.83 -26.98
N LEU A 110 -0.48 -12.51 -27.18
CA LEU A 110 -0.93 -11.12 -27.27
C LEU A 110 -0.64 -10.32 -25.99
N TYR A 111 -0.81 -10.95 -24.82
CA TYR A 111 -0.56 -10.30 -23.54
C TYR A 111 0.92 -9.89 -23.39
N LEU A 112 1.85 -10.79 -23.69
CA LEU A 112 3.27 -10.42 -23.67
C LEU A 112 3.56 -9.35 -24.72
N ARG A 113 3.14 -9.53 -25.97
CA ARG A 113 3.37 -8.57 -27.06
C ARG A 113 2.85 -7.16 -26.75
N GLU A 114 1.67 -7.04 -26.16
CA GLU A 114 1.07 -5.77 -25.71
C GLU A 114 1.88 -5.12 -24.59
N ASN A 115 2.44 -5.93 -23.69
CA ASN A 115 3.20 -5.46 -22.52
C ASN A 115 4.72 -5.53 -22.74
N CYS A 116 5.18 -5.47 -23.99
CA CYS A 116 6.58 -5.34 -24.33
C CYS A 116 7.18 -4.09 -23.65
N PRO A 117 8.27 -4.22 -22.87
CA PRO A 117 8.84 -3.09 -22.13
C PRO A 117 9.74 -2.18 -22.97
N CYS A 118 9.89 -2.43 -24.28
CA CYS A 118 10.80 -1.67 -25.12
C CYS A 118 10.34 -0.21 -25.32
N PRO A 119 11.25 0.72 -25.67
CA PRO A 119 10.91 2.13 -25.89
C PRO A 119 9.89 2.40 -27.02
N LYS A 120 9.67 1.44 -27.93
CA LYS A 120 8.64 1.54 -28.98
C LYS A 120 7.23 1.22 -28.45
N CYS A 121 7.12 0.47 -27.36
CA CYS A 121 5.84 0.01 -26.81
C CYS A 121 5.48 0.73 -25.50
N ILE A 122 6.48 1.17 -24.74
CA ILE A 122 6.33 1.97 -23.52
C ILE A 122 7.21 3.21 -23.66
N HIS A 123 6.65 4.39 -23.39
CA HIS A 123 7.41 5.63 -23.42
C HIS A 123 8.50 5.60 -22.33
N PRO A 124 9.77 5.89 -22.66
CA PRO A 124 10.89 5.74 -21.72
C PRO A 124 10.74 6.61 -20.46
N ASP A 125 10.18 7.82 -20.58
CA ASP A 125 10.04 8.72 -19.43
C ASP A 125 8.71 8.57 -18.68
N THR A 126 7.58 8.68 -19.38
CA THR A 126 6.25 8.62 -18.75
C THR A 126 5.87 7.21 -18.27
N LYS A 127 6.58 6.18 -18.77
CA LYS A 127 6.26 4.75 -18.55
C LYS A 127 4.85 4.38 -18.99
N GLN A 128 4.22 5.20 -19.84
CA GLN A 128 2.91 4.95 -20.41
C GLN A 128 3.02 4.08 -21.66
N ARG A 129 1.97 3.31 -21.93
CA ARG A 129 1.87 2.51 -23.14
C ARG A 129 1.75 3.39 -24.37
N ILE A 130 2.61 3.14 -25.35
CA ILE A 130 2.57 3.72 -26.69
C ILE A 130 1.89 2.76 -27.67
N VAL A 131 2.14 1.46 -27.52
CA VAL A 131 1.55 0.47 -28.42
C VAL A 131 0.03 0.53 -28.35
N ASP A 132 -0.60 0.73 -29.51
CA ASP A 132 -2.04 0.60 -29.63
C ASP A 132 -2.40 -0.89 -29.58
N THR A 133 -2.92 -1.34 -28.44
CA THR A 133 -3.39 -2.71 -28.21
C THR A 133 -4.29 -3.19 -29.34
N PHE A 134 -5.14 -2.32 -29.89
CA PHE A 134 -6.15 -2.69 -30.89
C PHE A 134 -5.59 -2.78 -32.31
N SER A 135 -4.40 -2.22 -32.55
CA SER A 135 -3.65 -2.43 -33.78
C SER A 135 -2.93 -3.78 -33.83
N LEU A 136 -2.74 -4.44 -32.68
CA LEU A 136 -2.07 -5.73 -32.60
C LEU A 136 -2.98 -6.84 -33.11
N SER A 137 -2.43 -7.73 -33.94
CA SER A 137 -3.16 -8.92 -34.39
C SER A 137 -3.47 -9.83 -33.20
N LEU A 138 -4.74 -10.23 -33.07
CA LEU A 138 -5.16 -11.26 -32.10
C LEU A 138 -4.49 -12.62 -32.35
N ARG A 139 -3.84 -12.81 -33.52
CA ARG A 139 -3.11 -14.02 -33.90
C ARG A 139 -1.59 -13.87 -33.79
N VAL A 140 -1.10 -12.78 -33.18
CA VAL A 140 0.35 -12.62 -32.96
C VAL A 140 0.88 -13.78 -32.13
N LYS A 141 1.97 -14.38 -32.60
CA LYS A 141 2.59 -15.54 -31.97
C LYS A 141 4.10 -15.37 -31.87
N PRO A 142 4.75 -15.97 -30.87
CA PRO A 142 6.20 -16.04 -30.82
C PRO A 142 6.69 -16.92 -31.97
N GLU A 143 7.67 -16.44 -32.74
CA GLU A 143 8.36 -17.22 -33.76
C GLU A 143 9.66 -17.82 -33.21
N ASN A 144 10.35 -17.06 -32.35
CA ASN A 144 11.57 -17.50 -31.70
C ASN A 144 11.57 -17.01 -30.24
N VAL A 145 12.01 -17.86 -29.33
CA VAL A 145 12.12 -17.55 -27.90
C VAL A 145 13.49 -18.02 -27.44
N GLN A 146 14.30 -17.10 -26.96
CA GLN A 146 15.68 -17.36 -26.53
C GLN A 146 15.88 -16.84 -25.11
N SER A 147 16.46 -17.66 -24.25
CA SER A 147 16.92 -17.21 -22.93
C SER A 147 18.34 -16.69 -23.07
N ASN A 148 18.61 -15.48 -22.57
CA ASN A 148 19.97 -14.96 -22.44
C ASN A 148 20.55 -15.31 -21.06
N GLY A 149 20.51 -16.59 -20.70
CA GLY A 149 21.00 -17.07 -19.42
C GLY A 149 20.09 -16.70 -18.24
N ALA A 150 20.67 -16.12 -17.20
CA ALA A 150 20.01 -15.90 -15.92
C ALA A 150 19.23 -14.58 -15.82
N ASP A 151 19.30 -13.73 -16.86
CA ASP A 151 18.83 -12.34 -16.76
C ASP A 151 17.48 -12.11 -17.43
N ASP A 152 17.32 -12.53 -18.69
CA ASP A 152 16.12 -12.24 -19.48
C ASP A 152 15.77 -13.29 -20.55
N VAL A 153 14.58 -13.11 -21.11
CA VAL A 153 14.02 -13.85 -22.24
C VAL A 153 13.77 -12.90 -23.39
N HIS A 154 14.37 -13.20 -24.54
CA HIS A 154 14.15 -12.54 -25.82
C HIS A 154 13.11 -13.30 -26.66
N ILE A 155 12.19 -12.57 -27.28
CA ILE A 155 11.12 -13.11 -28.12
C ILE A 155 11.05 -12.34 -29.43
N THR A 156 11.13 -13.05 -30.55
CA THR A 156 10.79 -12.54 -31.88
C THR A 156 9.35 -12.92 -32.20
N TRP A 157 8.56 -11.95 -32.67
CA TRP A 157 7.12 -12.10 -32.92
C TRP A 157 6.81 -12.17 -34.41
N SER A 158 5.67 -12.77 -34.76
CA SER A 158 5.22 -12.92 -36.15
C SER A 158 4.87 -11.63 -36.89
N ASP A 159 4.82 -10.50 -36.18
CA ASP A 159 4.70 -9.16 -36.78
C ASP A 159 6.09 -8.52 -37.04
N GLY A 160 7.17 -9.29 -36.85
CA GLY A 160 8.55 -8.84 -36.97
C GLY A 160 9.04 -8.03 -35.77
N HIS A 161 8.24 -7.85 -34.72
CA HIS A 161 8.67 -7.15 -33.51
C HIS A 161 9.55 -8.04 -32.64
N GLU A 162 10.37 -7.42 -31.80
CA GLU A 162 11.21 -8.10 -30.82
C GLU A 162 10.95 -7.56 -29.41
N SER A 163 10.96 -8.44 -28.42
CA SER A 163 10.73 -8.06 -27.02
C SER A 163 11.70 -8.79 -26.10
N THR A 164 12.12 -8.11 -25.03
CA THR A 164 12.98 -8.70 -24.01
C THR A 164 12.34 -8.50 -22.64
N TYR A 165 12.19 -9.59 -21.87
CA TYR A 165 11.55 -9.58 -20.54
C TYR A 165 12.50 -10.14 -19.50
N SER A 166 12.71 -9.42 -18.40
CA SER A 166 13.48 -9.98 -17.28
C SER A 166 12.73 -11.13 -16.61
N TRP A 167 13.46 -12.09 -16.03
CA TRP A 167 12.84 -13.16 -15.26
C TRP A 167 12.02 -12.66 -14.08
N LYS A 168 12.45 -11.55 -13.46
CA LYS A 168 11.70 -10.89 -12.38
C LYS A 168 10.32 -10.41 -12.85
N TRP A 169 10.27 -9.76 -14.01
CA TRP A 169 9.01 -9.28 -14.57
C TRP A 169 8.08 -10.44 -14.93
N LEU A 170 8.60 -11.49 -15.58
CA LEU A 170 7.82 -12.70 -15.90
C LEU A 170 7.29 -13.37 -14.63
N ALA A 171 8.13 -13.52 -13.61
CA ALA A 171 7.72 -14.08 -12.33
C ALA A 171 6.59 -13.27 -11.69
N ALA A 172 6.69 -11.93 -11.68
CA ALA A 172 5.67 -11.03 -11.15
C ALA A 172 4.34 -11.10 -11.91
N HIS A 173 4.39 -11.29 -13.24
CA HIS A 173 3.21 -11.19 -14.12
C HIS A 173 2.70 -12.53 -14.66
N ARG A 174 3.18 -13.67 -14.12
CA ARG A 174 2.77 -15.00 -14.57
C ARG A 174 1.25 -15.20 -14.59
N GLY A 175 0.72 -15.94 -15.57
CA GLY A 175 -0.69 -16.30 -15.65
C GLY A 175 -1.10 -17.35 -14.60
N ASN A 176 -2.39 -17.41 -14.26
CA ASN A 176 -2.93 -18.53 -13.48
C ASN A 176 -3.20 -19.70 -14.44
N LEU A 177 -2.83 -20.91 -14.05
CA LEU A 177 -3.14 -22.12 -14.82
C LEU A 177 -4.65 -22.40 -14.90
N LYS A 178 -5.45 -21.82 -14.00
CA LYS A 178 -6.91 -21.94 -13.98
C LYS A 178 -7.56 -20.56 -14.13
N PRO A 179 -8.64 -20.44 -14.93
CA PRO A 179 -9.39 -19.18 -15.04
C PRO A 179 -9.96 -18.74 -13.70
N THR A 180 -9.80 -17.47 -13.35
CA THR A 180 -10.29 -16.87 -12.10
C THR A 180 -11.77 -16.48 -12.15
N ILE A 181 -12.33 -16.28 -13.34
CA ILE A 181 -13.68 -15.69 -13.54
C ILE A 181 -14.83 -16.64 -13.10
N LYS A 182 -14.55 -17.92 -12.81
CA LYS A 182 -15.59 -18.88 -12.39
C LYS A 182 -15.84 -18.96 -10.89
N SER A 183 -15.12 -18.21 -10.07
CA SER A 183 -15.28 -18.27 -8.61
C SER A 183 -16.03 -17.05 -8.08
N ARG A 184 -17.28 -17.27 -7.62
CA ARG A 184 -18.01 -16.36 -6.73
C ARG A 184 -17.45 -16.44 -5.31
N ASP A 185 -16.16 -16.72 -5.14
CA ASP A 185 -15.64 -17.12 -3.84
C ASP A 185 -15.80 -15.98 -2.84
N VAL A 186 -16.53 -16.31 -1.77
CA VAL A 186 -16.76 -15.48 -0.59
C VAL A 186 -15.46 -15.31 0.22
N LYS A 187 -14.45 -16.16 -0.03
CA LYS A 187 -13.18 -16.15 0.70
C LYS A 187 -12.30 -14.96 0.28
N PRO A 188 -11.61 -14.32 1.22
CA PRO A 188 -10.62 -13.31 0.89
C PRO A 188 -9.54 -13.91 0.00
N ASN A 189 -9.35 -13.32 -1.17
CA ASN A 189 -8.23 -13.66 -2.04
C ASN A 189 -6.97 -12.86 -1.64
N ARG A 190 -7.10 -11.96 -0.66
CA ARG A 190 -6.05 -11.15 -0.03
C ARG A 190 -6.16 -11.11 1.51
N LEU A 191 -5.07 -10.95 2.23
CA LEU A 191 -5.01 -10.67 3.67
C LEU A 191 -5.16 -9.16 3.78
N PRO A 192 -5.83 -8.67 4.81
CA PRO A 192 -5.78 -7.26 5.15
C PRO A 192 -4.35 -6.78 5.36
N ARG A 193 -4.12 -5.50 5.10
CA ARG A 193 -2.93 -4.82 5.60
C ARG A 193 -2.76 -5.08 7.11
N PRO A 194 -1.55 -5.40 7.59
CA PRO A 194 -1.29 -5.51 9.01
C PRO A 194 -1.48 -4.16 9.69
N PHE A 195 -2.04 -4.19 10.89
CA PHE A 195 -2.09 -3.02 11.77
C PHE A 195 -1.82 -3.44 13.21
N LYS A 196 -1.32 -2.49 14.01
CA LYS A 196 -1.15 -2.62 15.45
C LYS A 196 -2.05 -1.61 16.14
N ALA A 197 -2.97 -2.11 16.96
CA ALA A 197 -3.73 -1.26 17.86
C ALA A 197 -2.82 -0.85 19.02
N TYR A 198 -2.79 0.44 19.33
CA TYR A 198 -2.12 0.92 20.52
C TYR A 198 -2.98 0.57 21.74
N ASP A 199 -2.35 0.08 22.80
CA ASP A 199 -3.01 -0.30 24.04
C ASP A 199 -2.78 0.81 25.09
N PRO A 200 -3.77 1.68 25.35
CA PRO A 200 -3.62 2.79 26.28
C PRO A 200 -3.45 2.35 27.74
N GLN A 201 -3.76 1.09 28.07
CA GLN A 201 -3.58 0.57 29.42
C GLN A 201 -2.14 0.12 29.69
N LYS A 202 -1.33 -0.03 28.64
CA LYS A 202 0.09 -0.39 28.76
C LYS A 202 0.94 0.87 28.67
N SER A 203 2.00 0.92 29.47
CA SER A 203 3.00 2.00 29.46
C SER A 203 3.96 1.86 28.26
N ASN A 204 3.40 1.80 27.05
CA ASN A 204 4.18 1.81 25.82
C ASN A 204 4.48 3.26 25.41
N PRO A 205 5.62 3.55 24.76
CA PRO A 205 5.83 4.84 24.13
C PRO A 205 4.91 4.99 22.92
N TYR A 206 4.49 6.21 22.63
CA TYR A 206 3.78 6.51 21.39
C TYR A 206 4.71 6.35 20.17
N PRO A 207 4.17 6.00 18.99
CA PRO A 207 4.93 6.10 17.75
C PRO A 207 5.30 7.57 17.50
N GLU A 208 6.60 7.87 17.50
CA GLU A 208 7.10 9.24 17.33
C GLU A 208 8.38 9.30 16.48
N VAL A 209 8.60 10.45 15.85
CA VAL A 209 9.80 10.79 15.08
C VAL A 209 10.25 12.23 15.39
N VAL A 210 11.50 12.57 15.06
CA VAL A 210 12.07 13.91 15.28
C VAL A 210 11.93 14.77 14.03
N TYR A 211 11.44 16.00 14.19
CA TYR A 211 11.22 16.96 13.09
C TYR A 211 12.48 17.15 12.23
N GLU A 212 13.63 17.44 12.85
CA GLU A 212 14.88 17.69 12.13
C GLU A 212 15.29 16.53 11.22
N ASP A 213 15.14 15.29 11.71
CA ASP A 213 15.44 14.10 10.93
C ASP A 213 14.47 13.93 9.77
N VAL A 214 13.16 14.13 10.00
CA VAL A 214 12.15 14.11 8.93
C VAL A 214 12.45 15.17 7.88
N MET A 215 12.91 16.35 8.30
CA MET A 215 13.27 17.46 7.40
C MET A 215 14.60 17.26 6.68
N CYS A 216 15.46 16.34 7.13
CA CYS A 216 16.76 16.10 6.49
C CYS A 216 16.86 14.76 5.73
N LYS A 217 16.07 13.75 6.08
CA LYS A 217 16.33 12.35 5.67
C LYS A 217 15.06 11.64 5.21
N ASP A 218 15.11 11.06 4.01
CA ASP A 218 14.00 10.25 3.49
C ASP A 218 13.80 8.93 4.27
N THR A 219 14.82 8.45 4.98
CA THR A 219 14.68 7.31 5.90
C THR A 219 13.79 7.63 7.11
N ALA A 220 13.85 8.87 7.62
CA ALA A 220 12.98 9.32 8.71
C ALA A 220 11.55 9.58 8.22
N VAL A 221 11.38 10.06 6.97
CA VAL A 221 10.06 10.12 6.32
C VAL A 221 9.48 8.71 6.18
N LEU A 222 10.27 7.72 5.75
CA LEU A 222 9.80 6.33 5.66
C LEU A 222 9.33 5.81 7.02
N GLU A 223 10.14 5.96 8.07
CA GLU A 223 9.77 5.55 9.44
C GLU A 223 8.47 6.23 9.90
N TRP A 224 8.34 7.54 9.66
CA TRP A 224 7.14 8.30 9.97
C TRP A 224 5.89 7.73 9.27
N LEU A 225 5.99 7.48 7.96
CA LEU A 225 4.88 6.95 7.17
C LEU A 225 4.54 5.49 7.53
N GLU A 226 5.54 4.66 7.83
CA GLU A 226 5.33 3.29 8.31
C GLU A 226 4.65 3.25 9.68
N ASN A 227 5.03 4.18 10.57
CA ASN A 227 4.37 4.33 11.86
C ASN A 227 2.89 4.68 11.70
N ILE A 228 2.56 5.64 10.83
CA ILE A 228 1.16 5.98 10.52
C ILE A 228 0.43 4.78 9.91
N TRP A 229 1.03 4.09 8.94
CA TRP A 229 0.39 2.96 8.28
C TRP A 229 0.12 1.80 9.24
N LEU A 230 1.08 1.49 10.14
CA LEU A 230 1.00 0.39 11.08
C LEU A 230 0.15 0.72 12.32
N TRP A 231 0.40 1.84 12.98
CA TRP A 231 -0.24 2.24 14.23
C TRP A 231 -1.49 3.09 14.04
N GLY A 232 -1.64 3.72 12.88
CA GLY A 232 -2.74 4.62 12.56
C GLY A 232 -2.42 6.08 12.89
N PHE A 233 -1.36 6.36 13.64
CA PHE A 233 -0.94 7.71 14.00
C PHE A 233 0.56 7.77 14.29
N CYS A 234 1.11 8.97 14.29
CA CYS A 234 2.49 9.23 14.73
C CYS A 234 2.63 10.69 15.19
N PHE A 235 3.44 10.91 16.23
CA PHE A 235 3.85 12.25 16.66
C PHE A 235 5.15 12.69 15.98
N VAL A 236 5.27 13.97 15.69
CA VAL A 236 6.53 14.60 15.28
C VAL A 236 6.94 15.61 16.35
N LYS A 237 8.10 15.38 16.95
CA LYS A 237 8.63 16.18 18.06
C LYS A 237 9.62 17.24 17.58
N GLY A 238 9.60 18.41 18.21
CA GLY A 238 10.53 19.50 17.91
C GLY A 238 10.17 20.30 16.67
N VAL A 239 8.89 20.31 16.27
CA VAL A 239 8.42 21.16 15.18
C VAL A 239 8.51 22.62 15.63
N PRO A 240 9.10 23.55 14.87
CA PRO A 240 9.06 24.96 15.21
C PRO A 240 7.61 25.44 15.32
N VAL A 241 7.33 26.27 16.33
CA VAL A 241 5.97 26.72 16.69
C VAL A 241 5.47 27.82 15.74
N ASN A 242 5.36 27.49 14.45
CA ASN A 242 4.79 28.34 13.41
C ASN A 242 4.09 27.52 12.30
N PRO A 243 3.10 28.11 11.61
CA PRO A 243 2.40 27.48 10.50
C PRO A 243 3.31 27.02 9.36
N GLU A 244 4.32 27.81 8.99
CA GLU A 244 5.18 27.59 7.83
C GLU A 244 5.98 26.29 7.95
N SER A 245 6.55 26.04 9.13
CA SER A 245 7.32 24.82 9.43
C SER A 245 6.44 23.58 9.44
N THR A 246 5.19 23.73 9.87
CA THR A 246 4.19 22.66 9.88
C THR A 246 3.72 22.33 8.46
N LYS A 247 3.54 23.35 7.62
CA LYS A 247 3.25 23.18 6.21
C LYS A 247 4.40 22.48 5.49
N ALA A 248 5.64 22.92 5.72
CA ALA A 248 6.82 22.27 5.17
C ALA A 248 6.94 20.80 5.62
N LEU A 249 6.57 20.49 6.87
CA LEU A 249 6.54 19.12 7.40
C LEU A 249 5.54 18.24 6.65
N ILE A 250 4.27 18.66 6.53
CA ILE A 250 3.26 17.84 5.84
C ILE A 250 3.60 17.68 4.34
N GLU A 251 4.22 18.69 3.73
CA GLU A 251 4.68 18.65 2.34
C GLU A 251 5.86 17.68 2.10
N ARG A 252 6.49 17.14 3.15
CA ARG A 252 7.42 15.99 3.02
C ARG A 252 6.73 14.70 2.61
N ILE A 253 5.42 14.60 2.84
CA ILE A 253 4.59 13.49 2.39
C ILE A 253 4.13 13.76 0.96
N SER A 254 3.34 14.81 0.78
CA SER A 254 2.84 15.31 -0.50
C SER A 254 2.20 16.70 -0.30
N PHE A 255 1.73 17.31 -1.38
CA PHE A 255 0.98 18.56 -1.33
C PHE A 255 -0.24 18.48 -0.39
N VAL A 256 -0.61 19.62 0.19
CA VAL A 256 -1.81 19.74 1.03
C VAL A 256 -3.06 19.69 0.16
N ARG A 257 -4.01 18.81 0.50
CA ARG A 257 -5.32 18.73 -0.16
C ARG A 257 -6.11 20.00 0.14
N HIS A 258 -6.44 20.75 -0.90
CA HIS A 258 -7.36 21.89 -0.79
C HIS A 258 -8.81 21.40 -0.63
N THR A 259 -9.55 22.04 0.25
CA THR A 259 -10.96 21.76 0.54
C THR A 259 -11.77 23.06 0.53
N HIS A 260 -13.06 22.97 0.79
CA HIS A 260 -13.91 24.15 0.97
C HIS A 260 -13.59 24.95 2.26
N TYR A 261 -12.81 24.37 3.18
CA TYR A 261 -12.22 25.09 4.32
C TYR A 261 -10.84 25.70 3.99
N GLY A 262 -10.42 25.67 2.72
CA GLY A 262 -9.12 26.12 2.27
C GLY A 262 -8.07 25.00 2.17
N GLY A 263 -6.81 25.41 2.06
CA GLY A 263 -5.65 24.54 1.89
C GLY A 263 -5.03 24.12 3.22
N PHE A 264 -3.93 24.75 3.60
CA PHE A 264 -3.34 24.62 4.93
C PHE A 264 -4.06 25.59 5.87
N TRP A 265 -4.56 25.12 7.01
CA TRP A 265 -5.32 25.94 7.95
C TRP A 265 -4.49 26.32 9.17
N ASP A 266 -4.76 27.51 9.67
CA ASP A 266 -4.26 28.07 10.93
C ASP A 266 -5.43 28.82 11.56
N PHE A 267 -5.94 28.31 12.68
CA PHE A 267 -7.20 28.77 13.24
C PHE A 267 -7.21 28.78 14.76
N THR A 268 -8.16 29.54 15.28
CA THR A 268 -8.62 29.50 16.67
C THR A 268 -10.12 29.15 16.69
N ALA A 269 -10.68 28.83 17.85
CA ALA A 269 -12.13 28.61 17.99
C ALA A 269 -12.89 29.96 17.94
N ASP A 270 -13.02 30.51 16.74
CA ASP A 270 -13.70 31.77 16.45
C ASP A 270 -14.90 31.62 15.50
N LEU A 271 -15.28 30.38 15.15
CA LEU A 271 -16.34 30.08 14.17
C LEU A 271 -16.13 30.72 12.79
N THR A 272 -14.88 30.96 12.39
CA THR A 272 -14.53 31.45 11.03
C THR A 272 -15.12 30.56 9.95
N TYR A 273 -15.19 29.24 10.19
CA TYR A 273 -15.98 28.31 9.38
C TYR A 273 -17.13 27.74 10.21
N LYS A 274 -18.29 27.51 9.58
CA LYS A 274 -19.50 26.99 10.25
C LYS A 274 -19.42 25.47 10.44
N ASP A 275 -18.41 25.05 11.19
CA ASP A 275 -18.11 23.66 11.53
C ASP A 275 -17.87 23.55 13.05
N THR A 276 -18.31 22.45 13.67
CA THR A 276 -18.17 22.21 15.12
C THR A 276 -16.70 22.14 15.54
N ALA A 277 -15.76 21.87 14.62
CA ALA A 277 -14.34 22.00 14.85
C ALA A 277 -13.89 23.39 15.32
N TYR A 278 -14.66 24.45 15.03
CA TYR A 278 -14.34 25.85 15.38
C TYR A 278 -15.06 26.36 16.64
N THR A 279 -15.69 25.47 17.43
CA THR A 279 -16.21 25.79 18.77
C THR A 279 -15.20 25.42 19.87
N ASN A 280 -15.51 25.76 21.12
CA ASN A 280 -14.79 25.30 22.31
C ASN A 280 -15.43 24.06 22.97
N GLU A 281 -16.46 23.49 22.34
CA GLU A 281 -17.23 22.36 22.85
C GLU A 281 -16.47 21.04 22.73
N TYR A 282 -16.90 20.06 23.52
CA TYR A 282 -16.48 18.67 23.41
C TYR A 282 -16.81 18.10 22.02
N LEU A 283 -15.84 17.42 21.42
CA LEU A 283 -16.05 16.65 20.20
C LEU A 283 -15.73 15.18 20.47
N GLY A 284 -16.75 14.33 20.29
CA GLY A 284 -16.59 12.89 20.43
C GLY A 284 -15.76 12.30 19.29
N ALA A 285 -15.39 11.02 19.42
CA ALA A 285 -14.62 10.31 18.40
C ALA A 285 -15.33 10.34 17.03
N HIS A 286 -14.67 10.90 16.02
CA HIS A 286 -15.13 10.99 14.63
C HIS A 286 -14.00 10.87 13.60
N THR A 287 -14.36 10.58 12.35
CA THR A 287 -13.50 10.72 11.16
C THR A 287 -13.94 11.92 10.35
N ASP A 288 -13.00 12.72 9.86
CA ASP A 288 -13.30 13.90 9.07
C ASP A 288 -13.71 13.57 7.63
N ASN A 289 -14.43 14.51 7.03
CA ASN A 289 -14.82 14.52 5.63
C ASN A 289 -15.63 13.29 5.17
N THR A 290 -16.52 12.75 6.02
CA THR A 290 -17.36 11.61 5.63
C THR A 290 -18.28 11.92 4.44
N TYR A 291 -18.54 13.21 4.21
CA TYR A 291 -19.28 13.80 3.10
C TYR A 291 -18.52 13.90 1.77
N PHE A 292 -17.22 13.64 1.69
CA PHE A 292 -16.53 13.51 0.40
C PHE A 292 -16.74 12.12 -0.20
N THR A 293 -16.85 12.04 -1.53
CA THR A 293 -16.73 10.76 -2.26
C THR A 293 -15.41 10.07 -1.89
N ASP A 294 -14.32 10.83 -1.89
CA ASP A 294 -12.99 10.44 -1.43
C ASP A 294 -12.58 11.29 -0.20
N PRO A 295 -12.76 10.81 1.03
CA PRO A 295 -12.32 11.48 2.25
C PRO A 295 -10.80 11.60 2.32
N ALA A 296 -10.28 12.68 2.92
CA ALA A 296 -8.86 12.81 3.18
C ALA A 296 -8.31 11.61 3.97
N ARG A 297 -7.12 11.12 3.59
CA ARG A 297 -6.51 9.94 4.20
C ARG A 297 -5.75 10.29 5.46
N LEU A 298 -4.94 11.33 5.41
CA LEU A 298 -4.19 11.80 6.55
C LEU A 298 -4.68 13.18 6.97
N GLN A 299 -4.63 13.42 8.28
CA GLN A 299 -4.89 14.72 8.89
C GLN A 299 -3.79 15.01 9.91
N LEU A 300 -3.24 16.23 9.85
CA LEU A 300 -2.23 16.70 10.77
C LEU A 300 -2.79 17.82 11.64
N PHE A 301 -2.48 17.76 12.93
CA PHE A 301 -2.72 18.80 13.92
C PHE A 301 -1.40 19.22 14.59
N HIS A 302 -1.15 20.52 14.67
CA HIS A 302 -0.06 21.08 15.45
C HIS A 302 -0.60 22.20 16.34
N LEU A 303 -0.43 22.05 17.65
CA LEU A 303 -0.74 23.10 18.61
C LEU A 303 0.34 24.17 18.56
N LEU A 304 -0.05 25.42 18.31
CA LEU A 304 0.85 26.56 18.32
C LEU A 304 0.84 27.26 19.69
N SER A 305 -0.35 27.42 20.28
CA SER A 305 -0.49 28.01 21.61
C SER A 305 -1.81 27.62 22.27
N HIS A 306 -1.80 27.46 23.60
CA HIS A 306 -3.00 27.40 24.42
C HIS A 306 -2.76 28.27 25.66
N THR A 307 -3.42 29.43 25.71
CA THR A 307 -3.21 30.44 26.75
C THR A 307 -4.52 30.82 27.41
N GLU A 308 -4.47 31.30 28.66
CA GLU A 308 -5.64 31.82 29.38
C GLU A 308 -6.77 30.78 29.56
N GLY A 309 -6.42 29.49 29.66
CA GLY A 309 -7.41 28.43 29.88
C GLY A 309 -6.79 27.04 29.95
N GLU A 310 -7.68 26.04 30.06
CA GLU A 310 -7.33 24.64 30.29
C GLU A 310 -8.13 23.71 29.37
N GLY A 311 -7.84 22.41 29.41
CA GLY A 311 -8.54 21.40 28.62
C GLY A 311 -7.95 21.21 27.21
N GLY A 312 -8.81 20.84 26.26
CA GLY A 312 -8.42 20.64 24.85
C GLY A 312 -7.53 19.42 24.61
N LYS A 313 -7.64 18.41 25.48
CA LYS A 313 -6.97 17.12 25.29
C LYS A 313 -7.46 16.50 23.99
N SER A 314 -6.54 16.02 23.18
CA SER A 314 -6.84 15.31 21.95
C SER A 314 -7.20 13.86 22.26
N LEU A 315 -8.26 13.37 21.61
CA LEU A 315 -8.69 11.98 21.65
C LEU A 315 -8.25 11.29 20.37
N LEU A 316 -7.77 10.04 20.48
CA LEU A 316 -7.66 9.09 19.38
C LEU A 316 -8.32 7.76 19.77
N VAL A 317 -9.01 7.14 18.82
CA VAL A 317 -9.62 5.80 18.96
C VAL A 317 -9.36 5.00 17.69
N ASP A 318 -8.87 3.77 17.82
CA ASP A 318 -8.66 2.89 16.66
C ASP A 318 -9.97 2.27 16.18
N GLY A 319 -10.55 2.84 15.13
CA GLY A 319 -11.81 2.41 14.55
C GLY A 319 -11.76 0.99 13.97
N PHE A 320 -10.58 0.52 13.53
CA PHE A 320 -10.41 -0.84 13.02
C PHE A 320 -10.40 -1.84 14.17
N ALA A 321 -9.72 -1.53 15.28
CA ALA A 321 -9.74 -2.35 16.47
C ALA A 321 -11.17 -2.46 17.05
N ALA A 322 -11.89 -1.34 17.13
CA ALA A 322 -13.29 -1.32 17.56
C ALA A 322 -14.19 -2.15 16.62
N ALA A 323 -13.96 -2.08 15.30
CA ALA A 323 -14.74 -2.85 14.32
C ALA A 323 -14.45 -4.36 14.45
N LYS A 324 -13.20 -4.74 14.70
CA LYS A 324 -12.81 -6.14 14.97
C LYS A 324 -13.44 -6.66 16.26
N ALA A 325 -13.48 -5.85 17.32
CA ALA A 325 -14.18 -6.19 18.55
C ALA A 325 -15.69 -6.37 18.30
N LEU A 326 -16.33 -5.44 17.58
CA LEU A 326 -17.73 -5.55 17.20
C LEU A 326 -18.01 -6.81 16.37
N ALA A 327 -17.17 -7.15 15.40
CA ALA A 327 -17.33 -8.36 14.60
C ALA A 327 -17.29 -9.64 15.43
N LYS A 328 -16.46 -9.65 16.49
CA LYS A 328 -16.35 -10.79 17.42
C LYS A 328 -17.56 -10.87 18.37
N GLU A 329 -17.97 -9.73 18.94
CA GLU A 329 -19.06 -9.68 19.92
C GLU A 329 -20.45 -9.78 19.28
N ASN A 330 -20.65 -9.14 18.13
CA ASN A 330 -21.92 -9.08 17.42
C ASN A 330 -21.71 -9.00 15.89
N PRO A 331 -21.53 -10.15 15.20
CA PRO A 331 -21.29 -10.18 13.76
C PRO A 331 -22.46 -9.64 12.94
N GLY A 332 -23.69 -9.75 13.46
CA GLY A 332 -24.89 -9.16 12.84
C GLY A 332 -24.78 -7.64 12.74
N PHE A 333 -24.41 -6.96 13.83
CA PHE A 333 -24.22 -5.51 13.84
C PHE A 333 -23.06 -5.06 12.97
N TYR A 334 -21.95 -5.81 12.95
CA TYR A 334 -20.86 -5.56 12.00
C TYR A 334 -21.34 -5.62 10.54
N ASN A 335 -22.16 -6.63 10.19
CA ASN A 335 -22.74 -6.74 8.85
C ASN A 335 -23.70 -5.58 8.55
N THR A 336 -24.55 -5.19 9.50
CA THR A 336 -25.44 -4.04 9.35
C THR A 336 -24.65 -2.75 9.05
N LEU A 337 -23.54 -2.51 9.75
CA LEU A 337 -22.72 -1.31 9.55
C LEU A 337 -21.84 -1.34 8.29
N SER A 338 -21.55 -2.53 7.74
CA SER A 338 -20.81 -2.66 6.49
C SER A 338 -21.68 -2.64 5.23
N LEU A 339 -22.96 -3.02 5.36
CA LEU A 339 -23.90 -3.08 4.24
C LEU A 339 -24.80 -1.83 4.14
N SER A 340 -25.20 -1.24 5.28
CA SER A 340 -26.15 -0.12 5.32
C SER A 340 -25.46 1.21 5.00
N ARG A 341 -25.61 1.66 3.76
CA ARG A 341 -25.09 2.95 3.29
C ARG A 341 -25.88 4.12 3.87
N HIS A 342 -25.18 5.19 4.27
CA HIS A 342 -25.76 6.39 4.85
C HIS A 342 -25.40 7.64 4.02
N PRO A 343 -26.31 8.62 3.94
CA PRO A 343 -25.98 9.92 3.39
C PRO A 343 -25.20 10.75 4.40
N TRP A 344 -24.25 11.52 3.88
CA TRP A 344 -23.35 12.39 4.63
C TRP A 344 -23.34 13.76 3.94
N HIS A 345 -23.19 14.84 4.69
CA HIS A 345 -23.15 16.19 4.11
C HIS A 345 -22.22 17.15 4.87
N ALA A 346 -21.73 18.15 4.15
CA ALA A 346 -21.26 19.42 4.70
C ALA A 346 -22.08 20.53 4.05
N SER A 347 -22.87 21.25 4.83
CA SER A 347 -23.80 22.27 4.32
C SER A 347 -23.95 23.47 5.25
N GLY A 348 -22.92 23.75 6.06
CA GLY A 348 -22.93 24.86 7.02
C GLY A 348 -22.59 26.22 6.41
N ASN A 349 -21.79 26.24 5.33
CA ASN A 349 -21.44 27.49 4.62
C ASN A 349 -22.46 27.74 3.50
N GLU A 350 -22.84 29.00 3.29
CA GLU A 350 -23.95 29.38 2.38
C GLU A 350 -23.74 28.94 0.92
N ASP A 351 -22.49 28.93 0.47
CA ASP A 351 -22.06 28.60 -0.89
C ASP A 351 -21.60 27.15 -1.05
N VAL A 352 -21.67 26.33 0.02
CA VAL A 352 -21.15 24.96 0.02
C VAL A 352 -22.22 23.98 0.50
N CYS A 353 -22.54 23.00 -0.36
CA CYS A 353 -23.32 21.84 0.01
C CYS A 353 -22.72 20.59 -0.65
N ILE A 354 -21.92 19.85 0.11
CA ILE A 354 -21.16 18.70 -0.39
C ILE A 354 -21.79 17.42 0.09
N GLN A 355 -21.97 16.48 -0.84
CA GLN A 355 -22.45 15.13 -0.57
C GLN A 355 -21.64 14.12 -1.42
N PRO A 356 -21.42 12.89 -0.93
CA PRO A 356 -20.75 11.87 -1.72
C PRO A 356 -21.55 11.50 -2.97
N SER A 357 -20.86 11.15 -4.06
CA SER A 357 -21.49 10.65 -5.30
C SER A 357 -22.29 9.36 -5.07
N VAL A 358 -21.96 8.60 -4.02
CA VAL A 358 -22.70 7.43 -3.56
C VAL A 358 -22.70 7.43 -2.04
N THR A 359 -23.84 7.17 -1.42
CA THR A 359 -23.93 6.96 0.04
C THR A 359 -22.98 5.85 0.48
N ALA A 360 -22.35 6.00 1.64
CA ALA A 360 -21.29 5.09 2.09
C ALA A 360 -21.67 4.42 3.41
N PRO A 361 -21.33 3.14 3.62
CA PRO A 361 -21.50 2.48 4.91
C PRO A 361 -20.50 3.05 5.93
N VAL A 362 -20.74 2.75 7.22
CA VAL A 362 -19.79 3.08 8.29
C VAL A 362 -18.50 2.28 8.13
N LEU A 363 -18.61 0.99 7.82
CA LEU A 363 -17.47 0.10 7.64
C LEU A 363 -17.31 -0.26 6.16
N ASN A 364 -16.37 0.38 5.48
CA ASN A 364 -16.11 0.08 4.07
C ASN A 364 -15.20 -1.15 3.96
N ILE A 365 -15.70 -2.17 3.25
CA ILE A 365 -15.04 -3.47 3.11
C ILE A 365 -14.34 -3.55 1.76
N HIS A 366 -13.06 -3.91 1.77
CA HIS A 366 -12.29 -4.04 0.55
C HIS A 366 -12.74 -5.29 -0.23
N PRO A 367 -12.97 -5.21 -1.54
CA PRO A 367 -13.52 -6.32 -2.32
C PRO A 367 -12.64 -7.57 -2.30
N ASP A 368 -11.32 -7.43 -2.33
CA ASP A 368 -10.39 -8.57 -2.36
C ASP A 368 -10.02 -9.13 -0.97
N THR A 369 -9.74 -8.26 0.01
CA THR A 369 -9.30 -8.68 1.36
C THR A 369 -10.47 -9.00 2.29
N LYS A 370 -11.69 -8.57 1.94
CA LYS A 370 -12.89 -8.63 2.78
C LYS A 370 -12.73 -8.00 4.16
N ALA A 371 -11.72 -7.15 4.34
CA ALA A 371 -11.47 -6.44 5.59
C ALA A 371 -11.91 -4.98 5.49
N VAL A 372 -12.11 -4.36 6.64
CA VAL A 372 -12.34 -2.91 6.73
C VAL A 372 -11.09 -2.19 6.22
N TYR A 373 -11.26 -1.28 5.25
CA TYR A 373 -10.18 -0.42 4.76
C TYR A 373 -10.43 1.07 5.04
N GLN A 374 -11.67 1.44 5.37
CA GLN A 374 -12.06 2.80 5.76
C GLN A 374 -13.25 2.75 6.72
N VAL A 375 -13.16 3.51 7.81
CA VAL A 375 -14.26 3.86 8.70
C VAL A 375 -14.79 5.23 8.32
N ARG A 376 -16.12 5.36 8.24
CA ARG A 376 -16.82 6.65 8.13
C ARG A 376 -17.74 6.80 9.31
N TRP A 377 -17.30 7.55 10.30
CA TRP A 377 -18.02 7.75 11.54
C TRP A 377 -17.94 9.21 11.95
N ASN A 378 -18.95 9.99 11.59
CA ASN A 378 -19.09 11.35 12.10
C ASN A 378 -20.57 11.63 12.36
N ASN A 379 -20.95 11.77 13.63
CA ASN A 379 -22.35 12.01 13.97
C ASN A 379 -22.85 13.36 13.42
N TYR A 380 -21.96 14.34 13.28
CA TYR A 380 -22.26 15.70 12.87
C TYR A 380 -22.51 15.80 11.34
N ASP A 381 -21.84 14.97 10.54
CA ASP A 381 -21.97 14.94 9.08
C ASP A 381 -23.18 14.15 8.57
N ARG A 382 -23.90 13.41 9.43
CA ARG A 382 -24.89 12.42 8.99
C ARG A 382 -26.21 13.06 8.59
N ALA A 383 -26.63 12.87 7.34
CA ALA A 383 -27.93 13.32 6.85
C ALA A 383 -29.06 12.32 7.15
N PRO A 384 -30.33 12.76 7.12
CA PRO A 384 -31.49 11.87 7.15
C PRO A 384 -31.49 10.89 5.96
N LYS A 385 -31.49 9.58 6.27
CA LYS A 385 -31.57 8.52 5.25
C LYS A 385 -33.02 8.27 4.83
N THR A 386 -33.26 8.22 3.52
CA THR A 386 -34.54 7.82 2.92
C THR A 386 -34.48 6.38 2.40
N LYS A 387 -35.63 5.81 2.03
CA LYS A 387 -35.76 4.50 1.37
C LYS A 387 -35.18 3.32 2.19
N TRP A 388 -35.59 3.21 3.45
CA TRP A 388 -35.30 2.06 4.31
C TRP A 388 -36.49 1.77 5.24
N HIS A 389 -36.79 0.49 5.44
CA HIS A 389 -37.90 0.01 6.25
C HIS A 389 -37.65 0.24 7.75
N THR A 390 -38.71 0.32 8.55
CA THR A 390 -38.62 0.56 10.02
C THR A 390 -37.77 -0.49 10.74
N SER A 391 -37.71 -1.73 10.25
CA SER A 391 -36.81 -2.75 10.81
C SER A 391 -35.34 -2.42 10.55
N GLU A 392 -34.99 -2.02 9.32
CA GLU A 392 -33.62 -1.63 8.94
C GLU A 392 -33.14 -0.42 9.73
N GLN A 393 -34.03 0.54 9.99
CA GLN A 393 -33.77 1.68 10.88
C GLN A 393 -33.39 1.18 12.28
N LYS A 394 -34.24 0.36 12.90
CA LYS A 394 -34.03 -0.17 14.26
C LYS A 394 -32.73 -0.98 14.35
N ASP A 395 -32.47 -1.83 13.37
CA ASP A 395 -31.28 -2.68 13.34
C ASP A 395 -30.01 -1.83 13.21
N TRP A 396 -30.04 -0.81 12.35
CA TRP A 396 -28.91 0.09 12.20
C TRP A 396 -28.64 0.91 13.46
N TYR A 397 -29.66 1.48 14.11
CA TYR A 397 -29.45 2.25 15.34
C TYR A 397 -28.92 1.39 16.49
N LYS A 398 -29.34 0.12 16.59
CA LYS A 398 -28.76 -0.83 17.54
C LYS A 398 -27.29 -1.11 17.22
N ALA A 399 -26.97 -1.36 15.96
CA ALA A 399 -25.61 -1.62 15.51
C ALA A 399 -24.68 -0.40 15.70
N ALA A 400 -25.15 0.79 15.35
CA ALA A 400 -24.45 2.05 15.54
C ALA A 400 -24.17 2.32 17.03
N ARG A 401 -25.14 2.07 17.92
CA ARG A 401 -24.93 2.17 19.38
C ARG A 401 -23.91 1.17 19.87
N ALA A 402 -23.97 -0.08 19.42
CA ALA A 402 -22.99 -1.10 19.81
C ALA A 402 -21.57 -0.74 19.36
N TYR A 403 -21.40 -0.17 18.17
CA TYR A 403 -20.11 0.32 17.69
C TYR A 403 -19.62 1.53 18.48
N ASN A 404 -20.49 2.51 18.73
CA ASN A 404 -20.16 3.65 19.58
C ASN A 404 -19.69 3.20 20.97
N ASN A 405 -20.37 2.22 21.57
CA ASN A 405 -19.95 1.65 22.85
C ASN A 405 -18.55 1.01 22.77
N GLN A 406 -18.14 0.43 21.64
CA GLN A 406 -16.76 -0.02 21.48
C GLN A 406 -15.80 1.17 21.42
N LEU A 407 -16.15 2.21 20.67
CA LEU A 407 -15.30 3.39 20.49
C LEU A 407 -15.08 4.14 21.81
N THR A 408 -16.11 4.27 22.64
CA THR A 408 -16.07 5.02 23.91
C THR A 408 -15.72 4.17 25.13
N LYS A 409 -15.24 2.93 24.95
CA LYS A 409 -14.65 2.17 26.05
C LYS A 409 -13.36 2.87 26.47
N SER A 410 -13.19 3.16 27.76
CA SER A 410 -11.96 3.79 28.27
C SER A 410 -10.68 3.01 27.94
N SER A 411 -10.78 1.69 27.76
CA SER A 411 -9.66 0.84 27.30
C SER A 411 -9.25 1.07 25.84
N ASN A 412 -10.05 1.77 25.06
CA ASN A 412 -9.84 2.02 23.63
C ASN A 412 -9.52 3.50 23.34
N GLU A 413 -9.74 4.39 24.30
CA GLU A 413 -9.50 5.83 24.15
C GLU A 413 -8.07 6.19 24.52
N ILE A 414 -7.40 6.93 23.63
CA ILE A 414 -6.08 7.49 23.85
C ILE A 414 -6.26 9.01 24.04
N TRP A 415 -6.17 9.46 25.28
CA TRP A 415 -6.26 10.87 25.64
C TRP A 415 -4.85 11.45 25.83
N THR A 416 -4.53 12.49 25.07
CA THR A 416 -3.21 13.14 25.10
C THR A 416 -3.32 14.66 25.08
N GLN A 417 -2.50 15.34 25.87
CA GLN A 417 -2.38 16.79 25.80
C GLN A 417 -1.29 17.14 24.79
N LEU A 418 -1.67 17.72 23.65
CA LEU A 418 -0.70 18.29 22.72
C LEU A 418 0.02 19.46 23.38
N GLN A 419 1.32 19.58 23.10
CA GLN A 419 2.17 20.67 23.55
C GLN A 419 2.67 21.44 22.32
N PRO A 420 2.90 22.76 22.44
CA PRO A 420 3.59 23.52 21.40
C PRO A 420 4.87 22.82 20.94
N GLY A 421 5.03 22.71 19.63
CA GLY A 421 6.16 22.01 19.00
C GLY A 421 6.01 20.49 18.86
N THR A 422 4.82 19.96 19.12
CA THR A 422 4.45 18.58 18.79
C THR A 422 3.34 18.59 17.75
N ALA A 423 3.60 18.01 16.58
CA ALA A 423 2.56 17.70 15.60
C ALA A 423 2.07 16.27 15.78
N LEU A 424 0.76 16.05 15.62
CA LEU A 424 0.12 14.75 15.56
C LEU A 424 -0.43 14.56 14.15
N ILE A 425 -0.04 13.47 13.49
CA ILE A 425 -0.66 13.04 12.24
C ILE A 425 -1.29 11.67 12.40
N PHE A 426 -2.43 11.46 11.77
CA PHE A 426 -3.15 10.20 11.84
C PHE A 426 -3.84 9.85 10.53
N ASP A 427 -4.09 8.56 10.38
CA ASP A 427 -4.82 7.90 9.32
C ASP A 427 -6.33 8.10 9.57
N ASN A 428 -6.91 9.16 9.01
CA ASN A 428 -8.32 9.54 9.16
C ASN A 428 -9.30 8.48 8.60
N TRP A 429 -8.83 7.50 7.81
CA TRP A 429 -9.67 6.37 7.41
C TRP A 429 -9.75 5.28 8.47
N ARG A 430 -8.93 5.35 9.53
CA ARG A 430 -8.83 4.34 10.60
C ARG A 430 -9.04 4.95 11.97
N MET A 431 -8.25 5.96 12.30
CA MET A 431 -8.25 6.62 13.59
C MET A 431 -9.38 7.61 13.63
N LEU A 432 -10.31 7.38 14.55
CA LEU A 432 -11.21 8.42 14.97
C LEU A 432 -10.45 9.35 15.91
N HIS A 433 -10.82 10.61 15.89
CA HIS A 433 -10.25 11.62 16.74
C HIS A 433 -11.33 12.51 17.35
N GLY A 434 -10.96 13.29 18.34
CA GLY A 434 -11.86 14.19 19.03
C GLY A 434 -11.09 15.11 19.97
N ARG A 435 -11.82 15.85 20.79
CA ARG A 435 -11.21 16.69 21.83
C ARG A 435 -12.10 16.82 23.05
N SER A 436 -11.48 17.00 24.22
CA SER A 436 -12.20 17.50 25.38
C SER A 436 -12.59 18.96 25.14
N GLU A 437 -13.60 19.42 25.88
CA GLU A 437 -13.88 20.86 26.00
C GLU A 437 -12.64 21.64 26.48
N PHE A 438 -12.63 22.94 26.19
CA PHE A 438 -11.53 23.81 26.62
C PHE A 438 -11.98 25.26 26.84
N THR A 439 -11.15 25.98 27.58
CA THR A 439 -11.27 27.43 27.79
C THR A 439 -10.03 28.16 27.28
N GLY A 440 -10.10 29.48 27.19
CA GLY A 440 -8.98 30.32 26.75
C GLY A 440 -8.78 30.33 25.23
N LYS A 441 -7.63 30.83 24.80
CA LYS A 441 -7.25 30.98 23.39
C LYS A 441 -6.40 29.79 22.97
N ARG A 442 -6.86 29.02 21.98
CA ARG A 442 -6.20 27.82 21.47
C ARG A 442 -5.99 27.94 19.97
N ARG A 443 -4.74 28.12 19.54
CA ARG A 443 -4.35 28.26 18.12
C ARG A 443 -3.75 26.96 17.61
N MET A 444 -4.31 26.43 16.54
CA MET A 444 -3.91 25.18 15.90
C MET A 444 -3.64 25.42 14.40
N CYS A 445 -2.73 24.66 13.83
CA CYS A 445 -2.59 24.57 12.38
C CYS A 445 -2.56 23.13 11.90
N GLY A 446 -2.82 22.91 10.61
CA GLY A 446 -2.92 21.56 10.05
C GLY A 446 -3.18 21.51 8.56
N GLY A 447 -3.16 20.28 8.04
CA GLY A 447 -3.35 19.98 6.63
C GLY A 447 -3.90 18.56 6.41
N TYR A 448 -4.50 18.34 5.25
CA TYR A 448 -5.01 17.03 4.80
C TYR A 448 -4.10 16.51 3.68
N VAL A 449 -3.93 15.18 3.60
CA VAL A 449 -3.26 14.52 2.47
C VAL A 449 -4.17 13.43 1.89
N ASN A 450 -4.20 13.29 0.57
CA ASN A 450 -4.98 12.27 -0.12
C ASN A 450 -4.42 10.86 0.09
N ASN A 451 -5.26 9.85 -0.13
CA ASN A 451 -4.85 8.45 -0.04
C ASN A 451 -3.74 8.10 -1.04
N ASP A 452 -3.93 8.42 -2.31
CA ASP A 452 -3.06 7.93 -3.37
C ASP A 452 -1.65 8.54 -3.28
N ASP A 453 -1.58 9.81 -2.88
CA ASP A 453 -0.33 10.52 -2.64
C ASP A 453 0.46 9.93 -1.46
N PHE A 454 -0.19 9.71 -0.32
CA PHE A 454 0.42 9.06 0.84
C PHE A 454 0.93 7.66 0.50
N ILE A 455 0.09 6.84 -0.14
CA ILE A 455 0.43 5.46 -0.48
C ILE A 455 1.53 5.41 -1.54
N SER A 456 1.53 6.33 -2.50
CA SER A 456 2.60 6.47 -3.50
C SER A 456 3.95 6.80 -2.83
N ARG A 457 3.98 7.81 -1.95
CA ARG A 457 5.19 8.21 -1.23
C ARG A 457 5.73 7.08 -0.36
N LEU A 458 4.88 6.42 0.43
CA LEU A 458 5.25 5.27 1.26
C LEU A 458 5.82 4.13 0.40
N ARG A 459 5.15 3.79 -0.71
CA ARG A 459 5.59 2.70 -1.60
C ARG A 459 6.96 2.99 -2.22
N LEU A 460 7.18 4.19 -2.71
CA LEU A 460 8.45 4.57 -3.33
C LEU A 460 9.60 4.57 -2.33
N LEU A 461 9.39 5.11 -1.13
CA LEU A 461 10.40 5.12 -0.07
C LEU A 461 10.74 3.71 0.42
N LYS A 462 9.72 2.85 0.58
CA LYS A 462 9.89 1.51 1.13
C LYS A 462 10.57 0.54 0.18
N PHE A 463 10.20 0.56 -1.09
CA PHE A 463 10.61 -0.46 -2.06
C PHE A 463 11.60 0.04 -3.11
N GLY A 464 11.74 1.35 -3.26
CA GLY A 464 12.52 1.95 -4.33
C GLY A 464 11.80 1.88 -5.69
N ARG A 465 12.09 2.88 -6.54
CA ARG A 465 11.39 3.09 -7.81
C ARG A 465 11.41 1.86 -8.73
N GLN A 466 12.57 1.21 -8.89
CA GLN A 466 12.68 0.10 -9.84
C GLN A 466 11.82 -1.09 -9.43
N SER A 467 11.83 -1.46 -8.14
CA SER A 467 10.99 -2.54 -7.62
C SER A 467 9.50 -2.23 -7.82
N VAL A 468 9.09 -0.98 -7.61
CA VAL A 468 7.70 -0.54 -7.86
C VAL A 468 7.33 -0.68 -9.34
N LEU A 469 8.21 -0.27 -10.25
CA LEU A 469 7.98 -0.38 -11.69
C LEU A 469 7.89 -1.85 -12.16
N ASP A 470 8.76 -2.71 -11.65
CA ASP A 470 8.78 -4.14 -11.97
C ASP A 470 7.53 -4.89 -11.46
N ASN A 471 6.75 -4.26 -10.57
CA ASN A 471 5.57 -4.85 -9.92
C ASN A 471 4.27 -4.06 -10.18
N LEU A 472 4.22 -3.19 -11.20
CA LEU A 472 2.99 -2.46 -11.53
C LEU A 472 1.84 -3.42 -11.86
N GLY A 473 0.76 -3.35 -11.08
CA GLY A 473 -0.37 -4.26 -11.24
C GLY A 473 -0.10 -5.70 -10.77
N ASN A 474 1.08 -5.98 -10.18
CA ASN A 474 1.38 -7.30 -9.63
C ASN A 474 0.61 -7.54 -8.32
N THR A 475 -0.55 -8.15 -8.45
CA THR A 475 -1.36 -8.57 -7.32
C THR A 475 -1.05 -9.99 -6.84
N ARG A 476 0.09 -10.59 -7.22
CA ARG A 476 0.53 -11.92 -6.74
C ARG A 476 1.53 -11.78 -5.60
N GLY A 477 1.59 -12.75 -4.71
CA GLY A 477 2.55 -12.69 -3.60
C GLY A 477 2.36 -11.44 -2.75
N TRP A 478 1.16 -10.88 -2.68
CA TRP A 478 0.82 -9.71 -1.88
C TRP A 478 0.98 -9.99 -0.37
N GLN A 479 1.04 -11.27 0.04
CA GLN A 479 1.44 -11.70 1.39
C GLN A 479 2.94 -11.48 1.66
N GLN A 480 3.75 -11.42 0.59
CA GLN A 480 5.18 -11.21 0.69
C GLN A 480 5.40 -9.72 0.96
N ARG A 481 6.09 -9.45 2.07
CA ARG A 481 6.37 -8.08 2.52
C ARG A 481 7.18 -7.26 1.51
N ASP A 482 7.87 -7.94 0.60
CA ASP A 482 8.75 -7.32 -0.40
C ASP A 482 8.00 -6.95 -1.70
N ASN A 483 6.74 -7.38 -1.87
CA ASN A 483 5.92 -6.94 -3.00
C ASN A 483 5.41 -5.51 -2.73
N PRO A 484 5.69 -4.52 -3.60
CA PRO A 484 5.17 -3.15 -3.47
C PRO A 484 3.65 -3.01 -3.41
N TYR A 485 2.92 -4.01 -3.89
CA TYR A 485 1.46 -4.08 -3.82
C TYR A 485 0.94 -4.44 -2.41
N SER A 486 1.80 -4.95 -1.52
CA SER A 486 1.43 -5.36 -0.14
C SER A 486 1.06 -4.21 0.81
N ILE A 487 1.23 -2.95 0.38
CA ILE A 487 0.84 -1.78 1.18
C ILE A 487 -0.69 -1.62 1.33
N TYR A 488 -1.49 -2.29 0.50
CA TYR A 488 -2.96 -2.21 0.51
C TYR A 488 -3.65 -3.20 1.44
#